data_AF-A0A196SBL7-F1
#
_entry.id   AF-A0A196SBL7-F1
#
_cell.length_a   1.000
_cell.length_b   1.000
_cell.length_c   1.000
_cell.angle_alpha   90.00
_cell.angle_beta   90.00
_cell.angle_gamma   90.00
#
_symmetry.space_group_name_H-M   'P 1'
#
loop_
_entity.id
_entity.type
_entity.pdbx_description
1 polymer ?
#
loop_
_entity_poly.entity_id
_entity_poly.type
_entity_poly.pdbx_seq_one_letter_code
_entity_poly.pdbx_strand_id
1 'polypeptide(L)'
;MTGTMENGIINGVCEIFDPYKGKIFEGTWEDGKRCGTCIEYEFGNVSFQGAYANDKRNGYGWEYHDNELQREGEWRNGVYQQTYEITNQVNFVDSGLGMIISDVDGEFLITCVPWEDNKKNGKAFTYSRKEGRVVQERLYMQGDEIDRVIIPYAAPTKGSLTLENGLKWEGEVLNGMCNGDGRLTDAAGNVVYEGSMFRNMRYGSGTSFVQGRKEYEGMWQMDTKMGDATQLASDGSATTGVWIDGCFAEPEVRVMSDDASVFSSVMMKRLVVGDNVLNDFVEIAFPRFSLLESISIGSESLKELSEMNLCGLQKLRSITIGPNSVTLCINVLSPIMVKNQPELVAKTISNNENRIRVEMKSLVISDCPELETILLKQGVCSDFFVFTVENLPKLRVLEIGEISATPGDKGSSNCFYYASNLEVMNCPSLERLVIGNRCFCSVQVMRLHNLPKLNTLLFGSRACFGRNERGADGKMAPISRMSIRECPTLKEVKFNNNFVWFRTVCFENIPTCESVECVSKCFPRETGGIEVGENVSEALRKVL
;
A
#
# COMPACT_ATOMS: atom_id res chain seq x y z
N MET A 1 27.12 -9.27 -30.05
CA MET A 1 26.54 -7.92 -30.07
C MET A 1 25.69 -7.78 -31.32
N THR A 2 24.53 -7.14 -31.21
CA THR A 2 23.67 -6.68 -32.31
C THR A 2 23.54 -5.15 -32.17
N GLY A 3 23.87 -4.37 -33.21
CA GLY A 3 23.84 -2.90 -33.14
C GLY A 3 24.76 -2.20 -34.14
N THR A 4 24.78 -0.86 -34.09
CA THR A 4 25.55 0.01 -34.99
C THR A 4 27.00 0.20 -34.50
N MET A 5 27.95 0.04 -35.42
CA MET A 5 29.38 0.28 -35.21
C MET A 5 29.83 1.38 -36.16
N GLU A 6 30.35 2.48 -35.64
CA GLU A 6 30.91 3.58 -36.41
C GLU A 6 32.41 3.66 -36.13
N ASN A 7 33.24 3.57 -37.18
CA ASN A 7 34.70 3.65 -37.08
C ASN A 7 35.33 2.67 -36.05
N GLY A 8 34.71 1.51 -35.83
CA GLY A 8 35.17 0.51 -34.86
C GLY A 8 34.75 0.77 -33.41
N ILE A 9 33.91 1.79 -33.17
CA ILE A 9 33.37 2.16 -31.87
C ILE A 9 31.85 1.91 -31.87
N ILE A 10 31.33 1.41 -30.75
CA ILE A 10 29.91 1.12 -30.57
C ILE A 10 29.14 2.43 -30.40
N ASN A 11 28.10 2.64 -31.20
CA ASN A 11 27.22 3.82 -31.15
C ASN A 11 25.76 3.42 -31.41
N GLY A 12 24.82 4.18 -30.86
CA GLY A 12 23.37 3.96 -31.02
C GLY A 12 22.81 2.86 -30.13
N VAL A 13 21.60 2.38 -30.43
CA VAL A 13 20.94 1.34 -29.62
C VAL A 13 21.52 -0.03 -29.97
N CYS A 14 22.08 -0.70 -28.96
CA CYS A 14 22.80 -1.97 -29.14
C CYS A 14 22.40 -2.98 -28.06
N GLU A 15 22.45 -4.27 -28.42
CA GLU A 15 22.34 -5.39 -27.48
C GLU A 15 23.67 -6.13 -27.36
N ILE A 16 24.07 -6.42 -26.12
CA ILE A 16 25.30 -7.12 -25.78
C ILE A 16 24.97 -8.50 -25.24
N PHE A 17 25.75 -9.49 -25.66
CA PHE A 17 25.59 -10.89 -25.29
C PHE A 17 26.88 -11.44 -24.70
N ASP A 18 26.77 -12.16 -23.59
CA ASP A 18 27.81 -12.99 -23.00
C ASP A 18 27.62 -14.46 -23.42
N PRO A 19 28.69 -15.21 -23.75
CA PRO A 19 28.59 -16.59 -24.21
C PRO A 19 27.95 -17.57 -23.21
N TYR A 20 27.98 -17.27 -21.91
CA TYR A 20 27.50 -18.12 -20.83
C TYR A 20 26.21 -17.59 -20.20
N LYS A 21 26.05 -16.25 -20.08
CA LYS A 21 24.90 -15.61 -19.46
C LYS A 21 23.78 -15.23 -20.43
N GLY A 22 24.02 -15.28 -21.75
CA GLY A 22 23.06 -14.84 -22.76
C GLY A 22 23.07 -13.32 -22.95
N LYS A 23 21.93 -12.70 -23.25
CA LYS A 23 21.83 -11.23 -23.34
C LYS A 23 22.13 -10.63 -21.97
N ILE A 24 23.02 -9.62 -21.91
CA ILE A 24 23.44 -8.97 -20.66
C ILE A 24 23.08 -7.47 -20.62
N PHE A 25 22.88 -6.84 -21.78
CA PHE A 25 22.58 -5.42 -21.86
C PHE A 25 21.82 -5.09 -23.15
N GLU A 26 20.85 -4.19 -23.06
CA GLU A 26 20.20 -3.49 -24.17
C GLU A 26 20.12 -2.01 -23.82
N GLY A 27 20.61 -1.13 -24.68
CA GLY A 27 20.54 0.30 -24.39
C GLY A 27 21.31 1.14 -25.39
N THR A 28 21.36 2.45 -25.10
CA THR A 28 22.02 3.41 -25.97
C THR A 28 23.52 3.45 -25.69
N TRP A 29 24.31 3.66 -26.73
CA TRP A 29 25.75 3.84 -26.67
C TRP A 29 26.16 5.11 -27.40
N GLU A 30 27.14 5.81 -26.84
CA GLU A 30 27.75 6.99 -27.42
C GLU A 30 29.26 6.95 -27.13
N ASP A 31 30.07 7.09 -28.19
CA ASP A 31 31.53 7.00 -28.16
C ASP A 31 32.06 5.74 -27.44
N GLY A 32 31.37 4.61 -27.63
CA GLY A 32 31.79 3.32 -27.07
C GLY A 32 31.49 3.15 -25.58
N LYS A 33 30.66 4.03 -24.98
CA LYS A 33 30.20 3.91 -23.60
C LYS A 33 28.68 3.80 -23.53
N ARG A 34 28.18 3.07 -22.54
CA ARG A 34 26.73 2.99 -22.25
C ARG A 34 26.20 4.33 -21.77
N CYS A 35 25.10 4.78 -22.36
CA CYS A 35 24.40 6.01 -22.04
C CYS A 35 22.89 5.87 -22.25
N GLY A 36 22.10 6.87 -21.83
CA GLY A 36 20.66 6.91 -22.07
C GLY A 36 19.89 5.76 -21.41
N THR A 37 18.68 5.47 -21.87
CA THR A 37 17.84 4.40 -21.31
C THR A 37 18.36 3.01 -21.65
N CYS A 38 18.25 2.08 -20.71
CA CYS A 38 18.72 0.71 -20.87
C CYS A 38 17.94 -0.32 -20.05
N ILE A 39 18.19 -1.59 -20.37
CA ILE A 39 17.86 -2.78 -19.60
C ILE A 39 19.11 -3.64 -19.47
N GLU A 40 19.42 -4.06 -18.24
CA GLU A 40 20.49 -5.00 -17.92
C GLU A 40 19.88 -6.35 -17.53
N TYR A 41 20.66 -7.41 -17.80
CA TYR A 41 20.24 -8.77 -17.54
C TYR A 41 21.33 -9.54 -16.79
N GLU A 42 20.90 -10.39 -15.86
CA GLU A 42 21.74 -11.36 -15.16
C GLU A 42 21.13 -12.76 -15.36
N PHE A 43 21.88 -13.66 -16.02
CA PHE A 43 21.42 -15.02 -16.38
C PHE A 43 20.05 -15.06 -17.08
N GLY A 44 19.75 -14.06 -17.91
CA GLY A 44 18.50 -13.95 -18.66
C GLY A 44 17.34 -13.29 -17.91
N ASN A 45 17.49 -13.02 -16.62
CA ASN A 45 16.54 -12.24 -15.82
C ASN A 45 16.89 -10.75 -15.92
N VAL A 46 15.89 -9.85 -15.91
CA VAL A 46 16.17 -8.42 -15.82
C VAL A 46 16.81 -8.17 -14.46
N SER A 47 17.95 -7.48 -14.44
CA SER A 47 18.65 -7.08 -13.22
C SER A 47 18.59 -5.57 -12.98
N PHE A 48 18.40 -4.78 -14.04
CA PHE A 48 18.20 -3.34 -13.92
C PHE A 48 17.47 -2.77 -15.15
N GLN A 49 16.60 -1.81 -14.95
CA GLN A 49 15.99 -1.00 -16.01
C GLN A 49 16.09 0.47 -15.59
N GLY A 50 16.63 1.33 -16.43
CA GLY A 50 16.83 2.73 -16.04
C GLY A 50 17.69 3.48 -17.02
N ALA A 51 18.43 4.46 -16.55
CA ALA A 51 19.32 5.26 -17.38
C ALA A 51 20.80 5.05 -17.03
N TYR A 52 21.66 5.26 -18.02
CA TYR A 52 23.12 5.21 -17.92
C TYR A 52 23.73 6.54 -18.35
N ALA A 53 24.88 6.85 -17.79
CA ALA A 53 25.78 7.88 -18.30
C ALA A 53 27.24 7.43 -18.07
N ASN A 54 28.04 7.42 -19.13
CA ASN A 54 29.46 7.04 -19.08
C ASN A 54 29.71 5.68 -18.39
N ASP A 55 29.03 4.63 -18.84
CA ASP A 55 29.13 3.26 -18.31
C ASP A 55 28.69 3.05 -16.86
N LYS A 56 27.93 4.00 -16.30
CA LYS A 56 27.38 3.90 -14.94
C LYS A 56 25.88 4.17 -14.93
N ARG A 57 25.13 3.43 -14.12
CA ARG A 57 23.70 3.73 -13.84
C ARG A 57 23.56 5.17 -13.34
N ASN A 58 22.75 5.98 -14.01
CA ASN A 58 22.63 7.41 -13.72
C ASN A 58 21.26 7.92 -14.19
N GLY A 59 20.48 8.53 -13.29
CA GLY A 59 19.06 8.83 -13.47
C GLY A 59 18.15 7.85 -12.73
N TYR A 60 16.83 8.01 -12.87
CA TYR A 60 15.85 7.13 -12.22
C TYR A 60 15.92 5.70 -12.79
N GLY A 61 15.77 4.69 -11.94
CA GLY A 61 15.80 3.29 -12.37
C GLY A 61 15.28 2.30 -11.34
N TRP A 62 15.06 1.08 -11.83
CA TRP A 62 14.53 -0.08 -11.14
C TRP A 62 15.59 -1.19 -11.15
N GLU A 63 15.98 -1.69 -9.98
CA GLU A 63 16.89 -2.83 -9.85
C GLU A 63 16.11 -4.07 -9.43
N TYR A 64 16.48 -5.21 -10.01
CA TYR A 64 15.79 -6.48 -9.85
C TYR A 64 16.77 -7.60 -9.48
N HIS A 65 16.29 -8.59 -8.73
CA HIS A 65 16.99 -9.85 -8.46
C HIS A 65 15.99 -10.98 -8.66
N ASP A 66 16.33 -11.96 -9.51
CA ASP A 66 15.42 -13.05 -9.91
C ASP A 66 14.03 -12.57 -10.37
N ASN A 67 14.00 -11.45 -11.11
CA ASN A 67 12.80 -10.74 -11.60
C ASN A 67 11.90 -10.11 -10.52
N GLU A 68 12.34 -10.06 -9.26
CA GLU A 68 11.69 -9.29 -8.20
C GLU A 68 12.32 -7.90 -8.08
N LEU A 69 11.50 -6.85 -8.05
CA LEU A 69 11.95 -5.46 -7.87
C LEU A 69 12.55 -5.27 -6.47
N GLN A 70 13.84 -4.97 -6.41
CA GLN A 70 14.59 -4.76 -5.17
C GLN A 70 14.65 -3.28 -4.78
N ARG A 71 14.91 -2.39 -5.74
CA ARG A 71 15.10 -0.95 -5.51
C ARG A 71 14.48 -0.13 -6.63
N GLU A 72 13.92 1.03 -6.30
CA GLU A 72 13.31 1.97 -7.25
C GLU A 72 13.59 3.40 -6.81
N GLY A 73 14.31 4.17 -7.63
CA GLY A 73 14.71 5.51 -7.26
C GLY A 73 15.82 6.09 -8.13
N GLU A 74 16.37 7.22 -7.72
CA GLU A 74 17.48 7.86 -8.45
C GLU A 74 18.78 7.08 -8.28
N TRP A 75 19.52 6.90 -9.37
CA TRP A 75 20.91 6.48 -9.37
C TRP A 75 21.81 7.64 -9.77
N ARG A 76 22.98 7.80 -9.13
CA ARG A 76 24.03 8.74 -9.55
C ARG A 76 25.36 8.02 -9.61
N ASN A 77 25.99 8.02 -10.79
CA ASN A 77 27.30 7.40 -11.01
C ASN A 77 27.43 5.94 -10.52
N GLY A 78 26.38 5.15 -10.69
CA GLY A 78 26.35 3.74 -10.29
C GLY A 78 25.89 3.49 -8.86
N VAL A 79 25.42 4.52 -8.12
CA VAL A 79 24.99 4.43 -6.72
C VAL A 79 23.53 4.86 -6.53
N TYR A 80 22.75 4.07 -5.79
CA TYR A 80 21.32 4.32 -5.50
C TYR A 80 21.15 5.38 -4.42
N GLN A 81 20.35 6.41 -4.69
CA GLN A 81 20.18 7.59 -3.85
C GLN A 81 18.90 7.47 -3.00
N GLN A 82 19.01 7.14 -1.71
CA GLN A 82 17.88 7.35 -0.78
C GLN A 82 18.33 7.61 0.66
N THR A 83 17.78 8.67 1.28
CA THR A 83 17.62 8.75 2.73
C THR A 83 16.24 8.22 3.10
N TYR A 84 16.14 7.17 3.94
CA TYR A 84 14.85 6.63 4.39
C TYR A 84 14.81 6.43 5.89
N GLU A 85 13.65 6.69 6.49
CA GLU A 85 13.41 6.63 7.92
C GLU A 85 12.55 5.42 8.27
N ILE A 86 12.96 4.69 9.30
CA ILE A 86 12.32 3.48 9.78
C ILE A 86 12.04 3.69 11.26
N THR A 87 10.79 3.80 11.66
CA THR A 87 10.39 4.12 13.04
C THR A 87 9.62 2.98 13.67
N ASN A 88 9.73 2.84 14.99
CA ASN A 88 8.76 2.11 15.78
C ASN A 88 7.54 3.02 15.96
N GLN A 89 6.34 2.47 15.83
CA GLN A 89 5.11 3.24 15.98
C GLN A 89 4.23 2.63 17.06
N VAL A 90 3.59 3.47 17.87
CA VAL A 90 2.57 3.01 18.83
C VAL A 90 1.33 3.85 18.57
N ASN A 91 0.22 3.21 18.18
CA ASN A 91 -1.02 3.91 17.81
C ASN A 91 -0.83 4.98 16.73
N PHE A 92 -0.11 4.66 15.65
CA PHE A 92 0.19 5.59 14.54
C PHE A 92 1.06 6.81 14.91
N VAL A 93 1.72 6.76 16.06
CA VAL A 93 2.66 7.77 16.53
C VAL A 93 4.07 7.20 16.50
N ASP A 94 4.98 7.81 15.73
CA ASP A 94 6.40 7.42 15.79
C ASP A 94 6.93 7.68 17.20
N SER A 95 7.44 6.62 17.81
CA SER A 95 7.93 6.63 19.19
C SER A 95 9.09 5.64 19.34
N GLY A 96 9.91 5.82 20.38
CA GLY A 96 11.05 4.93 20.61
C GLY A 96 12.19 5.17 19.63
N LEU A 97 12.92 4.12 19.24
CA LEU A 97 14.08 4.26 18.34
C LEU A 97 13.70 4.09 16.88
N GLY A 98 14.06 5.08 16.07
CA GLY A 98 14.02 5.02 14.62
C GLY A 98 15.42 4.98 14.00
N MET A 99 15.49 4.64 12.72
CA MET A 99 16.71 4.53 11.93
C MET A 99 16.57 5.33 10.64
N ILE A 100 17.56 6.16 10.36
CA ILE A 100 17.71 6.92 9.13
C ILE A 100 18.93 6.35 8.40
N ILE A 101 18.73 5.82 7.21
CA ILE A 101 19.84 5.41 6.35
C ILE A 101 20.05 6.53 5.35
N SER A 102 21.28 7.02 5.17
CA SER A 102 21.62 8.09 4.23
C SER A 102 22.81 7.67 3.36
N ASP A 103 22.70 7.84 2.04
CA ASP A 103 23.84 7.72 1.13
C ASP A 103 24.60 9.06 1.08
N VAL A 104 25.88 9.03 1.44
CA VAL A 104 26.80 10.16 1.30
C VAL A 104 28.00 9.67 0.50
N ASP A 105 28.08 10.09 -0.76
CA ASP A 105 29.19 9.75 -1.67
C ASP A 105 29.44 8.24 -1.85
N GLY A 106 28.39 7.42 -1.87
CA GLY A 106 28.48 5.96 -2.01
C GLY A 106 28.73 5.22 -0.69
N GLU A 107 28.68 5.93 0.43
CA GLU A 107 28.73 5.36 1.77
C GLU A 107 27.37 5.45 2.46
N PHE A 108 26.88 4.30 2.91
CA PHE A 108 25.68 4.23 3.74
C PHE A 108 26.01 4.62 5.19
N LEU A 109 25.52 5.78 5.58
CA LEU A 109 25.50 6.26 6.96
C LEU A 109 24.19 5.84 7.62
N ILE A 110 24.29 5.25 8.81
CA ILE A 110 23.14 4.75 9.56
C ILE A 110 23.01 5.58 10.82
N THR A 111 22.04 6.48 10.84
CA THR A 111 21.73 7.34 11.99
C THR A 111 20.55 6.77 12.75
N CYS A 112 20.73 6.43 14.02
CA CYS A 112 19.59 6.14 14.88
C CYS A 112 19.14 7.39 15.62
N VAL A 113 17.83 7.61 15.65
CA VAL A 113 17.21 8.80 16.19
C VAL A 113 16.07 8.38 17.13
N PRO A 114 15.99 8.92 18.35
CA PRO A 114 14.82 8.72 19.19
C PRO A 114 13.66 9.60 18.70
N TRP A 115 12.45 9.04 18.78
CA TRP A 115 11.20 9.66 18.36
C TRP A 115 10.24 9.80 19.53
N GLU A 116 9.55 10.92 19.57
CA GLU A 116 8.48 11.24 20.51
C GLU A 116 7.41 12.03 19.75
N ASP A 117 6.18 11.55 19.76
CA ASP A 117 5.03 12.22 19.12
C ASP A 117 5.23 12.58 17.63
N ASN A 118 5.67 11.60 16.81
CA ASN A 118 6.00 11.80 15.38
C ASN A 118 7.17 12.77 15.12
N LYS A 119 7.97 13.09 16.14
CA LYS A 119 9.08 14.02 16.02
C LYS A 119 10.36 13.43 16.57
N LYS A 120 11.47 13.70 15.86
CA LYS A 120 12.82 13.41 16.36
C LYS A 120 13.06 14.20 17.64
N ASN A 121 13.42 13.51 18.71
CA ASN A 121 13.68 14.14 20.00
C ASN A 121 14.77 13.40 20.78
N GLY A 122 15.85 14.10 21.11
CA GLY A 122 16.99 13.54 21.84
C GLY A 122 18.24 13.31 21.00
N LYS A 123 19.20 12.58 21.59
CA LYS A 123 20.51 12.33 20.98
C LYS A 123 20.46 11.21 19.96
N ALA A 124 21.06 11.47 18.82
CA ALA A 124 21.18 10.55 17.70
C ALA A 124 22.66 10.33 17.36
N PHE A 125 22.98 9.16 16.84
CA PHE A 125 24.36 8.78 16.53
C PHE A 125 24.39 8.18 15.13
N THR A 126 25.43 8.49 14.37
CA THR A 126 25.59 8.04 12.97
C THR A 126 26.76 7.08 12.86
N TYR A 127 26.49 5.85 12.44
CA TYR A 127 27.47 4.82 12.17
C TYR A 127 27.85 4.76 10.71
N SER A 128 29.15 4.71 10.47
CA SER A 128 29.76 4.45 9.18
C SER A 128 30.08 2.97 9.07
N ARG A 129 29.43 2.28 8.12
CA ARG A 129 29.81 0.89 7.80
C ARG A 129 31.22 0.79 7.24
N LYS A 130 31.65 1.81 6.50
CA LYS A 130 32.98 1.85 5.89
C LYS A 130 34.09 1.99 6.92
N GLU A 131 33.88 2.84 7.92
CA GLU A 131 34.85 3.08 8.99
C GLU A 131 34.67 2.14 10.19
N GLY A 132 33.59 1.36 10.24
CA GLY A 132 33.30 0.43 11.33
C GLY A 132 33.07 1.12 12.68
N ARG A 133 32.62 2.38 12.68
CA ARG A 133 32.50 3.18 13.91
C ARG A 133 31.40 4.25 13.81
N VAL A 134 31.07 4.84 14.96
CA VAL A 134 30.26 6.05 15.02
C VAL A 134 31.11 7.26 14.61
N VAL A 135 30.59 8.03 13.66
CA VAL A 135 31.26 9.18 13.03
C VAL A 135 30.60 10.52 13.35
N GLN A 136 29.34 10.53 13.81
CA GLN A 136 28.63 11.76 14.18
C GLN A 136 27.73 11.55 15.41
N GLU A 137 27.63 12.57 16.26
CA GLU A 137 26.60 12.76 17.29
C GLU A 137 25.70 13.93 16.85
N ARG A 138 24.39 13.78 16.97
CA ARG A 138 23.38 14.79 16.62
C ARG A 138 22.41 14.97 17.78
N LEU A 139 21.83 16.15 17.90
CA LEU A 139 20.78 16.43 18.89
C LEU A 139 19.55 16.96 18.16
N TYR A 140 18.41 16.31 18.40
CA TYR A 140 17.13 16.76 17.88
C TYR A 140 16.24 17.25 19.03
N MET A 141 15.42 18.25 18.75
CA MET A 141 14.39 18.72 19.66
C MET A 141 13.14 19.10 18.86
N GLN A 142 12.01 18.44 19.15
CA GLN A 142 10.74 18.72 18.47
C GLN A 142 10.81 18.63 16.93
N GLY A 143 11.63 17.71 16.41
CA GLY A 143 11.82 17.47 14.98
C GLY A 143 13.00 18.21 14.36
N ASP A 144 13.47 19.30 14.98
CA ASP A 144 14.57 20.11 14.46
C ASP A 144 15.93 19.56 14.90
N GLU A 145 16.91 19.56 13.99
CA GLU A 145 18.32 19.30 14.33
C GLU A 145 18.91 20.54 15.00
N ILE A 146 19.20 20.43 16.30
CA ILE A 146 19.71 21.53 17.12
C ILE A 146 21.23 21.58 17.11
N ASP A 147 21.88 20.41 17.05
CA ASP A 147 23.34 20.31 17.07
C ASP A 147 23.85 19.10 16.27
N ARG A 148 25.07 19.22 15.74
CA ARG A 148 25.79 18.19 15.00
C ARG A 148 27.27 18.26 15.29
N VAL A 149 27.79 17.20 15.88
CA VAL A 149 29.21 17.02 16.20
C VAL A 149 29.80 15.89 15.36
N ILE A 150 30.81 16.21 14.54
CA ILE A 150 31.63 15.19 13.88
C ILE A 150 32.57 14.59 14.91
N ILE A 151 32.56 13.26 15.04
CA ILE A 151 33.43 12.54 15.96
C ILE A 151 34.75 12.29 15.24
N PRO A 152 35.84 12.99 15.61
CA PRO A 152 37.13 12.82 14.96
C PRO A 152 37.62 11.39 15.15
N TYR A 153 38.31 10.87 14.14
CA TYR A 153 38.98 9.60 14.28
C TYR A 153 40.08 9.74 15.33
N ALA A 154 39.96 8.99 16.42
CA ALA A 154 41.02 8.80 17.39
C ALA A 154 41.37 7.32 17.37
N ALA A 155 42.64 7.00 17.10
CA ALA A 155 43.10 5.61 17.01
C ALA A 155 42.81 4.90 18.34
N PRO A 156 41.90 3.90 18.36
CA PRO A 156 41.62 3.19 19.59
C PRO A 156 42.83 2.35 20.00
N THR A 157 42.98 2.13 21.30
CA THR A 157 43.97 1.17 21.84
C THR A 157 43.31 -0.16 22.10
N LYS A 158 44.02 -1.27 21.90
CA LYS A 158 43.53 -2.57 22.38
C LYS A 158 43.61 -2.62 23.91
N GLY A 159 42.56 -3.08 24.55
CA GLY A 159 42.47 -3.16 26.00
C GLY A 159 41.42 -4.15 26.49
N SER A 160 41.45 -4.40 27.79
CA SER A 160 40.40 -5.16 28.48
C SER A 160 39.69 -4.26 29.50
N LEU A 161 38.36 -4.33 29.51
CA LEU A 161 37.51 -3.60 30.45
C LEU A 161 36.49 -4.55 31.08
N THR A 162 36.09 -4.28 32.32
CA THR A 162 34.91 -4.91 32.93
C THR A 162 33.81 -3.88 32.99
N LEU A 163 32.69 -4.15 32.33
CA LEU A 163 31.50 -3.30 32.31
C LEU A 163 30.76 -3.38 33.65
N GLU A 164 29.88 -2.41 33.92
CA GLU A 164 29.09 -2.35 35.16
C GLU A 164 28.21 -3.58 35.39
N ASN A 165 27.75 -4.22 34.31
CA ASN A 165 26.98 -5.46 34.34
C ASN A 165 27.83 -6.73 34.55
N GLY A 166 29.15 -6.59 34.76
CA GLY A 166 30.09 -7.68 35.00
C GLY A 166 30.61 -8.37 33.73
N LEU A 167 30.14 -7.98 32.54
CA LEU A 167 30.69 -8.49 31.28
C LEU A 167 32.11 -7.97 31.06
N LYS A 168 32.97 -8.81 30.49
CA LYS A 168 34.35 -8.46 30.17
C LYS A 168 34.50 -8.19 28.68
N TRP A 169 34.98 -7.00 28.35
CA TRP A 169 35.37 -6.60 27.02
C TRP A 169 36.85 -6.88 26.78
N GLU A 170 37.15 -7.43 25.61
CA GLU A 170 38.48 -7.48 25.02
C GLU A 170 38.40 -6.94 23.61
N GLY A 171 39.04 -5.80 23.36
CA GLY A 171 38.90 -5.11 22.07
C GLY A 171 39.39 -3.69 22.10
N GLU A 172 38.79 -2.86 21.26
CA GLU A 172 39.15 -1.45 21.12
C GLU A 172 38.56 -0.59 22.25
N VAL A 173 39.40 0.31 22.76
CA VAL A 173 39.12 1.20 23.88
C VAL A 173 39.53 2.62 23.51
N LEU A 174 38.64 3.56 23.79
CA LEU A 174 38.87 4.99 23.64
C LEU A 174 38.32 5.74 24.85
N ASN A 175 39.12 6.60 25.46
CA ASN A 175 38.76 7.38 26.66
C ASN A 175 38.22 6.52 27.81
N GLY A 176 38.82 5.34 28.03
CA GLY A 176 38.41 4.41 29.10
C GLY A 176 37.09 3.68 28.86
N MET A 177 36.53 3.75 27.64
CA MET A 177 35.28 3.10 27.25
C MET A 177 35.49 2.15 26.08
N CYS A 178 34.70 1.08 26.00
CA CYS A 178 34.63 0.21 24.82
C CYS A 178 34.19 1.05 23.61
N ASN A 179 35.01 1.04 22.56
CA ASN A 179 34.79 1.85 21.37
C ASN A 179 35.52 1.23 20.19
N GLY A 180 34.78 0.80 19.17
CA GLY A 180 35.29 0.01 18.04
C GLY A 180 35.09 -1.48 18.24
N ASP A 181 35.88 -2.28 17.53
CA ASP A 181 35.66 -3.73 17.43
C ASP A 181 36.25 -4.53 18.60
N GLY A 182 35.55 -5.59 18.97
CA GLY A 182 36.00 -6.51 20.00
C GLY A 182 34.96 -7.57 20.38
N ARG A 183 35.17 -8.16 21.56
CA ARG A 183 34.40 -9.29 22.07
C ARG A 183 34.01 -9.07 23.53
N LEU A 184 32.74 -9.32 23.85
CA LEU A 184 32.23 -9.41 25.22
C LEU A 184 32.12 -10.87 25.67
N THR A 185 32.54 -11.14 26.89
CA THR A 185 32.41 -12.43 27.56
C THR A 185 31.70 -12.31 28.91
N ASP A 186 30.99 -13.36 29.30
CA ASP A 186 30.41 -13.48 30.64
C ASP A 186 31.48 -13.84 31.71
N ALA A 187 31.06 -13.93 32.98
CA ALA A 187 31.96 -14.27 34.09
C ALA A 187 32.62 -15.66 33.96
N ALA A 188 31.99 -16.58 33.21
CA ALA A 188 32.50 -17.92 32.94
C ALA A 188 33.43 -17.96 31.71
N GLY A 189 33.59 -16.85 31.00
CA GLY A 189 34.41 -16.73 29.79
C GLY A 189 33.67 -17.13 28.51
N ASN A 190 32.36 -17.36 28.55
CA ASN A 190 31.59 -17.61 27.33
C ASN A 190 31.39 -16.31 26.57
N VAL A 191 31.52 -16.38 25.25
CA VAL A 191 31.23 -15.24 24.38
C VAL A 191 29.73 -14.94 24.42
N VAL A 192 29.39 -13.67 24.64
CA VAL A 192 28.02 -13.16 24.57
C VAL A 192 27.79 -12.22 23.40
N TYR A 193 28.86 -11.55 22.92
CA TYR A 193 28.79 -10.64 21.79
C TYR A 193 30.15 -10.46 21.11
N GLU A 194 30.14 -10.32 19.78
CA GLU A 194 31.29 -9.94 18.96
C GLU A 194 30.85 -8.88 17.96
N GLY A 195 31.54 -7.74 17.91
CA GLY A 195 31.19 -6.65 17.01
C GLY A 195 31.65 -5.29 17.52
N SER A 196 31.09 -4.24 16.92
CA SER A 196 31.42 -2.86 17.26
C SER A 196 30.69 -2.38 18.52
N MET A 197 31.40 -1.63 19.36
CA MET A 197 30.83 -0.91 20.49
C MET A 197 31.06 0.59 20.36
N PHE A 198 30.20 1.38 20.99
CA PHE A 198 30.40 2.82 21.13
C PHE A 198 29.97 3.28 22.53
N ARG A 199 30.90 3.85 23.29
CA ARG A 199 30.67 4.32 24.68
C ARG A 199 30.01 3.24 25.56
N ASN A 200 30.61 2.04 25.59
CA ASN A 200 30.16 0.89 26.39
C ASN A 200 28.80 0.26 25.97
N MET A 201 28.21 0.67 24.85
CA MET A 201 27.00 0.04 24.28
C MET A 201 27.31 -0.67 22.97
N ARG A 202 26.61 -1.77 22.67
CA ARG A 202 26.65 -2.41 21.34
C ARG A 202 26.12 -1.45 20.30
N TYR A 203 26.88 -1.27 19.22
CA TYR A 203 26.59 -0.27 18.20
C TYR A 203 27.18 -0.68 16.85
N GLY A 204 26.41 -0.59 15.77
CA GLY A 204 26.90 -0.94 14.44
C GLY A 204 26.74 -2.43 14.19
N SER A 205 27.61 -3.01 13.37
CA SER A 205 27.50 -4.44 13.05
C SER A 205 27.99 -5.32 14.21
N GLY A 206 27.25 -6.38 14.52
CA GLY A 206 27.70 -7.36 15.51
C GLY A 206 26.82 -8.60 15.63
N THR A 207 27.35 -9.60 16.33
CA THR A 207 26.75 -10.92 16.54
C THR A 207 26.60 -11.19 18.04
N SER A 208 25.39 -11.52 18.52
CA SER A 208 25.18 -12.02 19.89
C SER A 208 25.14 -13.54 19.95
N PHE A 209 25.50 -14.06 21.11
CA PHE A 209 25.60 -15.49 21.37
C PHE A 209 24.84 -15.88 22.63
N VAL A 210 24.16 -17.02 22.58
CA VAL A 210 23.50 -17.64 23.72
C VAL A 210 23.95 -19.10 23.78
N GLN A 211 24.56 -19.49 24.92
CA GLN A 211 25.09 -20.84 25.13
C GLN A 211 26.05 -21.29 24.00
N GLY A 212 26.90 -20.37 23.54
CA GLY A 212 27.88 -20.63 22.47
C GLY A 212 27.30 -20.73 21.05
N ARG A 213 25.99 -20.54 20.88
CA ARG A 213 25.33 -20.49 19.57
C ARG A 213 25.05 -19.04 19.18
N LYS A 214 25.21 -18.70 17.90
CA LYS A 214 24.75 -17.41 17.36
C LYS A 214 23.26 -17.29 17.59
N GLU A 215 22.82 -16.17 18.13
CA GLU A 215 21.42 -15.84 18.39
C GLU A 215 20.93 -14.75 17.42
N TYR A 216 21.81 -13.78 17.11
CA TYR A 216 21.50 -12.65 16.25
C TYR A 216 22.76 -12.16 15.57
N GLU A 217 22.70 -11.85 14.29
CA GLU A 217 23.76 -11.26 13.49
C GLU A 217 23.18 -10.10 12.68
N GLY A 218 23.60 -8.86 12.97
CA GLY A 218 22.99 -7.69 12.34
C GLY A 218 23.42 -6.36 12.94
N MET A 219 22.61 -5.34 12.72
CA MET A 219 22.86 -4.00 13.24
C MET A 219 22.40 -3.86 14.69
N TRP A 220 23.24 -3.23 15.50
CA TRP A 220 23.01 -2.91 16.90
C TRP A 220 23.05 -1.42 17.10
N GLN A 221 22.33 -0.96 18.11
CA GLN A 221 22.17 0.44 18.34
C GLN A 221 21.74 0.67 19.79
N MET A 222 22.59 1.30 20.61
CA MET A 222 22.31 1.51 22.04
C MET A 222 21.88 0.20 22.74
N ASP A 223 22.58 -0.91 22.47
CA ASP A 223 22.25 -2.25 22.99
C ASP A 223 20.93 -2.87 22.50
N THR A 224 20.25 -2.23 21.54
CA THR A 224 19.01 -2.69 20.91
C THR A 224 19.26 -3.23 19.49
N LYS A 225 18.55 -4.31 19.11
CA LYS A 225 18.58 -4.88 17.75
C LYS A 225 17.92 -3.93 16.77
N MET A 226 18.59 -3.62 15.65
CA MET A 226 18.12 -2.66 14.64
C MET A 226 18.47 -3.14 13.22
N GLY A 227 17.85 -2.49 12.22
CA GLY A 227 18.20 -2.61 10.80
C GLY A 227 18.19 -4.04 10.27
N ASP A 228 18.90 -4.26 9.16
CA ASP A 228 19.00 -5.59 8.56
C ASP A 228 19.74 -6.56 9.49
N ALA A 229 19.12 -7.72 9.74
CA ALA A 229 19.70 -8.75 10.58
C ALA A 229 19.12 -10.14 10.30
N THR A 230 19.85 -11.15 10.79
CA THR A 230 19.44 -12.55 10.87
C THR A 230 19.35 -12.96 12.34
N GLN A 231 18.16 -13.38 12.79
CA GLN A 231 17.98 -14.03 14.08
C GLN A 231 17.99 -15.55 13.89
N LEU A 232 18.75 -16.27 14.73
CA LEU A 232 18.81 -17.72 14.73
C LEU A 232 18.09 -18.26 15.96
N ALA A 233 17.15 -19.17 15.75
CA ALA A 233 16.44 -19.87 16.80
C ALA A 233 17.24 -21.07 17.33
N SER A 234 16.86 -21.56 18.51
CA SER A 234 17.55 -22.67 19.19
C SER A 234 17.42 -24.01 18.45
N ASP A 235 16.43 -24.14 17.56
CA ASP A 235 16.21 -25.29 16.68
C ASP A 235 17.01 -25.24 15.36
N GLY A 236 17.76 -24.14 15.13
CA GLY A 236 18.58 -23.92 13.94
C GLY A 236 17.85 -23.21 12.80
N SER A 237 16.56 -22.86 12.95
CA SER A 237 15.88 -21.99 11.99
C SER A 237 16.45 -20.57 12.04
N ALA A 238 16.42 -19.87 10.90
CA ALA A 238 16.93 -18.52 10.77
C ALA A 238 15.89 -17.60 10.13
N THR A 239 15.67 -16.44 10.74
CA THR A 239 14.76 -15.40 10.27
C THR A 239 15.57 -14.16 9.89
N THR A 240 15.54 -13.78 8.61
CA THR A 240 16.25 -12.59 8.11
C THR A 240 15.26 -11.48 7.76
N GLY A 241 15.55 -10.25 8.17
CA GLY A 241 14.72 -9.08 7.88
C GLY A 241 15.15 -7.86 8.67
N VAL A 242 14.26 -6.88 8.80
CA VAL A 242 14.54 -5.60 9.46
C VAL A 242 14.10 -5.66 10.92
N TRP A 243 14.94 -5.16 11.82
CA TRP A 243 14.65 -4.95 13.24
C TRP A 243 14.49 -3.47 13.53
N ILE A 244 13.53 -3.13 14.37
CA ILE A 244 13.26 -1.75 14.78
C ILE A 244 12.93 -1.77 16.26
N ASP A 245 13.70 -1.01 17.04
CA ASP A 245 13.56 -0.88 18.49
C ASP A 245 13.47 -2.24 19.22
N GLY A 246 14.25 -3.22 18.75
CA GLY A 246 14.29 -4.56 19.34
C GLY A 246 13.18 -5.51 18.86
N CYS A 247 12.27 -5.05 17.99
CA CYS A 247 11.20 -5.84 17.40
C CYS A 247 11.52 -6.22 15.95
N PHE A 248 11.18 -7.44 15.54
CA PHE A 248 11.26 -7.85 14.14
C PHE A 248 10.10 -7.21 13.37
N ALA A 249 10.40 -6.49 12.29
CA ALA A 249 9.39 -5.86 11.45
C ALA A 249 8.78 -6.90 10.50
N GLU A 250 7.69 -7.53 10.91
CA GLU A 250 7.02 -8.53 10.10
C GLU A 250 6.40 -7.90 8.83
N PRO A 251 6.66 -8.48 7.63
CA PRO A 251 6.06 -8.00 6.40
C PRO A 251 4.57 -8.32 6.32
N GLU A 252 4.09 -9.28 7.10
CA GLU A 252 2.68 -9.62 7.21
C GLU A 252 2.22 -9.33 8.63
N VAL A 253 1.27 -8.42 8.77
CA VAL A 253 0.67 -8.07 10.06
C VAL A 253 -0.72 -8.68 10.10
N ARG A 254 -0.93 -9.59 11.08
CA ARG A 254 -2.21 -10.23 11.35
C ARG A 254 -2.84 -9.64 12.60
N VAL A 255 -3.99 -9.01 12.44
CA VAL A 255 -4.77 -8.41 13.54
C VAL A 255 -5.91 -9.35 13.89
N MET A 256 -5.76 -10.09 15.00
CA MET A 256 -6.75 -11.09 15.46
C MET A 256 -7.42 -10.68 16.78
N SER A 257 -7.11 -9.50 17.29
CA SER A 257 -7.68 -8.88 18.49
C SER A 257 -7.72 -7.37 18.33
N ASP A 258 -8.42 -6.67 19.22
CA ASP A 258 -8.55 -5.20 19.20
C ASP A 258 -7.28 -4.46 19.67
N ASP A 259 -6.11 -5.08 19.51
CA ASP A 259 -4.84 -4.43 19.79
C ASP A 259 -4.49 -3.49 18.62
N ALA A 260 -4.26 -2.22 18.91
CA ALA A 260 -3.86 -1.22 17.92
C ALA A 260 -2.37 -1.27 17.58
N SER A 261 -1.55 -1.88 18.46
CA SER A 261 -0.09 -1.90 18.36
C SER A 261 0.43 -2.60 17.10
N VAL A 262 -0.43 -3.36 16.41
CA VAL A 262 -0.16 -4.02 15.13
C VAL A 262 0.02 -3.06 13.96
N PHE A 263 -0.51 -1.84 14.01
CA PHE A 263 -0.27 -0.83 12.96
C PHE A 263 1.08 -0.11 13.08
N SER A 264 1.95 -0.63 13.94
CA SER A 264 3.27 -0.07 14.24
C SER A 264 4.33 -0.26 13.15
N SER A 265 4.11 -1.21 12.24
CA SER A 265 5.13 -1.64 11.29
C SER A 265 5.07 -0.82 10.01
N VAL A 266 6.04 0.08 9.83
CA VAL A 266 6.28 0.79 8.55
C VAL A 266 6.74 -0.14 7.42
N MET A 267 7.11 -1.39 7.73
CA MET A 267 7.52 -2.41 6.76
C MET A 267 6.38 -3.33 6.34
N MET A 268 5.14 -3.02 6.74
CA MET A 268 3.98 -3.84 6.46
C MET A 268 3.72 -3.93 4.95
N LYS A 269 3.83 -5.15 4.40
CA LYS A 269 3.47 -5.50 3.02
C LYS A 269 2.08 -6.12 2.93
N ARG A 270 1.66 -6.87 3.94
CA ARG A 270 0.37 -7.55 3.96
C ARG A 270 -0.35 -7.23 5.26
N LEU A 271 -1.50 -6.58 5.17
CA LEU A 271 -2.40 -6.38 6.29
C LEU A 271 -3.50 -7.43 6.22
N VAL A 272 -3.63 -8.23 7.27
CA VAL A 272 -4.72 -9.20 7.45
C VAL A 272 -5.46 -8.86 8.73
N VAL A 273 -6.64 -8.29 8.61
CA VAL A 273 -7.56 -8.06 9.73
C VAL A 273 -8.49 -9.26 9.84
N GLY A 274 -8.61 -9.85 11.03
CA GLY A 274 -9.49 -10.97 11.31
C GLY A 274 -10.97 -10.60 11.29
N ASP A 275 -11.82 -11.53 11.72
CA ASP A 275 -13.26 -11.32 11.84
C ASP A 275 -13.61 -10.64 13.17
N ASN A 276 -14.54 -9.70 13.13
CA ASN A 276 -15.08 -8.97 14.27
C ASN A 276 -14.03 -8.33 15.19
N VAL A 277 -13.05 -7.64 14.59
CA VAL A 277 -12.00 -6.91 15.30
C VAL A 277 -11.90 -5.46 14.82
N LEU A 278 -11.21 -4.63 15.62
CA LEU A 278 -10.97 -3.21 15.38
C LEU A 278 -12.26 -2.38 15.23
N ASN A 279 -13.33 -2.81 15.88
CA ASN A 279 -14.65 -2.24 15.63
C ASN A 279 -14.83 -0.82 16.16
N ASP A 280 -14.06 -0.42 17.17
CA ASP A 280 -14.11 0.92 17.75
C ASP A 280 -13.13 1.92 17.09
N PHE A 281 -12.41 1.48 16.03
CA PHE A 281 -11.44 2.34 15.34
C PHE A 281 -12.15 3.24 14.34
N VAL A 282 -11.95 4.54 14.50
CA VAL A 282 -12.59 5.57 13.67
C VAL A 282 -11.74 5.97 12.47
N GLU A 283 -10.41 5.82 12.57
CA GLU A 283 -9.46 6.25 11.53
C GLU A 283 -8.25 5.29 11.47
N ILE A 284 -7.78 5.02 10.25
CA ILE A 284 -6.52 4.33 9.97
C ILE A 284 -5.80 5.10 8.85
N ALA A 285 -4.58 5.56 9.13
CA ALA A 285 -3.77 6.33 8.18
C ALA A 285 -3.06 5.43 7.15
N PHE A 286 -3.83 4.70 6.33
CA PHE A 286 -3.30 3.78 5.33
C PHE A 286 -2.21 4.33 4.41
N PRO A 287 -2.23 5.60 3.93
CA PRO A 287 -1.21 6.14 3.04
C PRO A 287 0.21 6.13 3.61
N ARG A 288 0.37 5.93 4.93
CA ARG A 288 1.67 5.79 5.58
C ARG A 288 2.34 4.45 5.31
N PHE A 289 1.59 3.41 4.94
CA PHE A 289 2.13 2.07 4.65
C PHE A 289 2.62 1.97 3.20
N SER A 290 3.72 2.68 2.90
CA SER A 290 4.27 2.80 1.54
C SER A 290 4.63 1.48 0.86
N LEU A 291 4.91 0.43 1.65
CA LEU A 291 5.24 -0.91 1.17
C LEU A 291 4.03 -1.85 1.10
N LEU A 292 2.82 -1.39 1.42
CA LEU A 292 1.63 -2.23 1.50
C LEU A 292 1.27 -2.78 0.11
N GLU A 293 1.37 -4.10 -0.04
CA GLU A 293 1.08 -4.88 -1.25
C GLU A 293 -0.34 -5.46 -1.22
N SER A 294 -0.89 -5.79 -0.05
CA SER A 294 -2.26 -6.33 0.04
C SER A 294 -2.98 -5.96 1.33
N ILE A 295 -4.29 -5.69 1.21
CA ILE A 295 -5.21 -5.53 2.34
C ILE A 295 -6.26 -6.64 2.29
N SER A 296 -6.39 -7.40 3.38
CA SER A 296 -7.45 -8.38 3.59
C SER A 296 -8.14 -8.08 4.91
N ILE A 297 -9.42 -7.71 4.85
CA ILE A 297 -10.24 -7.46 6.04
C ILE A 297 -11.28 -8.58 6.15
N GLY A 298 -11.34 -9.22 7.32
CA GLY A 298 -12.32 -10.25 7.66
C GLY A 298 -13.75 -9.69 7.76
N SER A 299 -14.68 -10.52 8.18
CA SER A 299 -16.10 -10.19 8.31
C SER A 299 -16.38 -9.40 9.59
N GLU A 300 -17.37 -8.51 9.57
CA GLU A 300 -17.84 -7.75 10.73
C GLU A 300 -16.76 -6.92 11.46
N SER A 301 -15.71 -6.50 10.77
CA SER A 301 -14.57 -5.75 11.32
C SER A 301 -14.62 -4.27 10.94
N LEU A 302 -13.90 -3.42 11.68
CA LEU A 302 -13.76 -1.97 11.41
C LEU A 302 -15.08 -1.18 11.37
N LYS A 303 -16.06 -1.53 12.21
CA LYS A 303 -17.41 -0.96 12.19
C LYS A 303 -17.46 0.58 12.30
N GLU A 304 -16.72 1.19 13.23
CA GLU A 304 -16.71 2.64 13.45
C GLU A 304 -15.85 3.43 12.45
N LEU A 305 -15.14 2.76 11.53
CA LEU A 305 -14.25 3.43 10.59
C LEU A 305 -15.03 4.46 9.77
N SER A 306 -14.57 5.71 9.81
CA SER A 306 -15.23 6.84 9.17
C SER A 306 -14.63 7.16 7.81
N GLU A 307 -13.33 6.96 7.67
CA GLU A 307 -12.61 7.17 6.41
C GLU A 307 -11.68 6.00 6.14
N MET A 308 -11.75 5.49 4.91
CA MET A 308 -10.79 4.54 4.38
C MET A 308 -10.14 5.15 3.15
N ASN A 309 -9.04 5.87 3.38
CA ASN A 309 -8.28 6.54 2.32
C ASN A 309 -7.08 5.70 1.91
N LEU A 310 -7.13 5.13 0.71
CA LEU A 310 -6.08 4.29 0.14
C LEU A 310 -5.31 5.01 -0.99
N CYS A 311 -5.20 6.33 -0.92
CA CYS A 311 -4.52 7.14 -1.93
C CYS A 311 -3.00 6.91 -1.93
N GLY A 312 -2.40 6.79 -3.13
CA GLY A 312 -0.96 6.87 -3.33
C GLY A 312 -0.17 5.62 -2.91
N LEU A 313 -0.84 4.49 -2.66
CA LEU A 313 -0.18 3.25 -2.25
C LEU A 313 0.49 2.56 -3.45
N GLN A 314 1.77 2.89 -3.67
CA GLN A 314 2.52 2.55 -4.88
C GLN A 314 2.71 1.03 -5.11
N LYS A 315 2.68 0.23 -4.06
CA LYS A 315 2.89 -1.23 -4.13
C LYS A 315 1.61 -2.04 -4.00
N LEU A 316 0.46 -1.41 -3.71
CA LEU A 316 -0.78 -2.11 -3.41
C LEU A 316 -1.31 -2.83 -4.65
N ARG A 317 -1.48 -4.15 -4.57
CA ARG A 317 -1.92 -5.03 -5.66
C ARG A 317 -3.34 -5.56 -5.50
N SER A 318 -3.78 -5.75 -4.26
CA SER A 318 -5.10 -6.34 -3.99
C SER A 318 -5.75 -5.80 -2.72
N ILE A 319 -7.06 -5.55 -2.82
CA ILE A 319 -7.92 -5.24 -1.66
C ILE A 319 -9.04 -6.27 -1.62
N THR A 320 -9.21 -6.93 -0.47
CA THR A 320 -10.36 -7.79 -0.19
C THR A 320 -10.98 -7.40 1.13
N ILE A 321 -12.29 -7.10 1.13
CA ILE A 321 -13.04 -6.77 2.35
C ILE A 321 -14.19 -7.76 2.51
N GLY A 322 -14.21 -8.43 3.64
CA GLY A 322 -15.17 -9.46 4.02
C GLY A 322 -16.56 -8.91 4.33
N PRO A 323 -17.57 -9.80 4.46
CA PRO A 323 -18.94 -9.41 4.65
C PRO A 323 -19.19 -8.52 5.88
N ASN A 324 -20.05 -7.52 5.71
CA ASN A 324 -20.55 -6.63 6.76
C ASN A 324 -19.46 -5.89 7.56
N SER A 325 -18.30 -5.69 6.93
CA SER A 325 -17.19 -4.92 7.49
C SER A 325 -17.23 -3.47 7.05
N VAL A 326 -16.56 -2.61 7.81
CA VAL A 326 -16.46 -1.18 7.53
C VAL A 326 -17.85 -0.51 7.51
N THR A 327 -18.74 -0.91 8.43
CA THR A 327 -20.12 -0.39 8.49
C THR A 327 -20.79 -0.60 9.85
N LEU A 328 -21.68 0.30 10.25
CA LEU A 328 -22.56 0.15 11.43
C LEU A 328 -23.99 -0.28 11.09
N CYS A 329 -24.44 -0.10 9.84
CA CYS A 329 -25.88 -0.13 9.51
C CYS A 329 -26.53 -1.49 9.20
N ILE A 330 -25.79 -2.62 9.17
CA ILE A 330 -26.34 -3.84 8.55
C ILE A 330 -27.27 -4.67 9.43
N ASN A 331 -27.21 -4.53 10.75
CA ASN A 331 -28.14 -5.26 11.61
C ASN A 331 -29.61 -4.98 11.25
N VAL A 332 -29.91 -3.87 10.57
CA VAL A 332 -31.27 -3.38 10.30
C VAL A 332 -31.90 -3.91 9.00
N LEU A 333 -31.11 -4.27 7.99
CA LEU A 333 -31.60 -4.57 6.62
C LEU A 333 -31.82 -6.06 6.34
N SER A 334 -31.81 -6.92 7.37
CA SER A 334 -32.02 -8.35 7.17
C SER A 334 -33.42 -8.63 6.60
N PRO A 335 -33.57 -9.60 5.67
CA PRO A 335 -34.85 -9.99 5.08
C PRO A 335 -35.96 -10.26 6.11
N ILE A 336 -35.56 -10.84 7.24
CA ILE A 336 -36.44 -11.25 8.32
C ILE A 336 -36.99 -10.01 9.02
N MET A 337 -36.14 -9.01 9.29
CA MET A 337 -36.55 -7.80 9.97
C MET A 337 -37.38 -6.88 9.07
N VAL A 338 -37.03 -6.80 7.77
CA VAL A 338 -37.83 -6.11 6.75
C VAL A 338 -39.23 -6.70 6.66
N LYS A 339 -39.36 -8.04 6.69
CA LYS A 339 -40.65 -8.72 6.61
C LYS A 339 -41.49 -8.57 7.88
N ASN A 340 -40.86 -8.63 9.06
CA ASN A 340 -41.58 -8.66 10.33
C ASN A 340 -41.91 -7.26 10.86
N GLN A 341 -41.11 -6.24 10.57
CA GLN A 341 -41.27 -4.88 11.10
C GLN A 341 -40.92 -3.79 10.05
N PRO A 342 -41.67 -3.72 8.92
CA PRO A 342 -41.35 -2.83 7.82
C PRO A 342 -41.34 -1.35 8.19
N GLU A 343 -42.23 -0.91 9.10
CA GLU A 343 -42.28 0.48 9.56
C GLU A 343 -41.06 0.85 10.42
N LEU A 344 -40.63 -0.06 11.30
CA LEU A 344 -39.43 0.16 12.11
C LEU A 344 -38.19 0.21 11.21
N VAL A 345 -38.11 -0.67 10.23
CA VAL A 345 -37.03 -0.65 9.24
C VAL A 345 -37.04 0.66 8.45
N ALA A 346 -38.19 1.11 7.93
CA ALA A 346 -38.29 2.38 7.22
C ALA A 346 -37.89 3.58 8.08
N LYS A 347 -38.33 3.62 9.35
CA LYS A 347 -37.95 4.67 10.31
C LYS A 347 -36.46 4.63 10.63
N THR A 348 -35.88 3.45 10.76
CA THR A 348 -34.45 3.27 11.06
C THR A 348 -33.58 3.63 9.85
N ILE A 349 -34.00 3.26 8.63
CA ILE A 349 -33.37 3.70 7.37
C ILE A 349 -33.37 5.23 7.30
N SER A 350 -34.52 5.88 7.54
CA SER A 350 -34.62 7.35 7.51
C SER A 350 -33.77 8.04 8.58
N ASN A 351 -33.76 7.51 9.81
CA ASN A 351 -32.91 8.02 10.88
C ASN A 351 -31.42 7.85 10.55
N ASN A 352 -31.04 6.70 9.98
CA ASN A 352 -29.67 6.44 9.55
C ASN A 352 -29.27 7.36 8.40
N GLU A 353 -30.14 7.63 7.43
CA GLU A 353 -29.80 8.50 6.29
C GLU A 353 -29.38 9.90 6.75
N ASN A 354 -30.08 10.49 7.73
CA ASN A 354 -29.70 11.79 8.30
C ASN A 354 -28.37 11.73 9.04
N ARG A 355 -28.14 10.68 9.84
CA ARG A 355 -26.86 10.47 10.55
C ARG A 355 -25.69 10.31 9.56
N ILE A 356 -25.85 9.45 8.55
CA ILE A 356 -24.85 9.15 7.53
C ILE A 356 -24.49 10.40 6.73
N ARG A 357 -25.49 11.23 6.38
CA ARG A 357 -25.25 12.52 5.70
C ARG A 357 -24.43 13.50 6.54
N VAL A 358 -24.45 13.37 7.87
CA VAL A 358 -23.65 14.19 8.78
C VAL A 358 -22.25 13.60 8.93
N GLU A 359 -22.14 12.27 9.06
CA GLU A 359 -20.86 11.57 9.22
C GLU A 359 -20.00 11.60 7.95
N MET A 360 -20.62 11.64 6.76
CA MET A 360 -19.94 11.76 5.46
C MET A 360 -18.83 10.72 5.23
N LYS A 361 -19.03 9.50 5.76
CA LYS A 361 -18.04 8.43 5.66
C LYS A 361 -17.63 8.16 4.21
N SER A 362 -16.35 7.87 3.99
CA SER A 362 -15.80 7.79 2.62
C SER A 362 -14.78 6.67 2.43
N LEU A 363 -14.85 6.03 1.26
CA LEU A 363 -13.84 5.10 0.75
C LEU A 363 -13.28 5.69 -0.55
N VAL A 364 -11.99 6.05 -0.51
CA VAL A 364 -11.29 6.65 -1.64
C VAL A 364 -10.09 5.78 -1.98
N ILE A 365 -10.00 5.35 -3.23
CA ILE A 365 -8.89 4.55 -3.76
C ILE A 365 -8.38 5.26 -5.00
N SER A 366 -7.20 5.88 -4.90
CA SER A 366 -6.64 6.68 -5.99
C SER A 366 -5.14 6.55 -6.10
N ASP A 367 -4.62 6.70 -7.33
CA ASP A 367 -3.19 6.80 -7.60
C ASP A 367 -2.37 5.60 -7.10
N CYS A 368 -2.94 4.39 -7.20
CA CYS A 368 -2.29 3.12 -6.89
C CYS A 368 -1.92 2.38 -8.19
N PRO A 369 -0.71 2.59 -8.75
CA PRO A 369 -0.34 2.10 -10.09
C PRO A 369 -0.30 0.57 -10.20
N GLU A 370 -0.05 -0.13 -9.09
CA GLU A 370 0.09 -1.59 -9.05
C GLU A 370 -1.22 -2.34 -8.70
N LEU A 371 -2.31 -1.62 -8.43
CA LEU A 371 -3.55 -2.24 -7.92
C LEU A 371 -4.28 -2.97 -9.05
N GLU A 372 -4.43 -4.29 -8.91
CA GLU A 372 -5.01 -5.17 -9.93
C GLU A 372 -6.44 -5.58 -9.61
N THR A 373 -6.78 -5.75 -8.32
CA THR A 373 -8.06 -6.32 -7.91
C THR A 373 -8.63 -5.63 -6.67
N ILE A 374 -9.92 -5.28 -6.73
CA ILE A 374 -10.71 -4.80 -5.59
C ILE A 374 -11.95 -5.69 -5.45
N LEU A 375 -12.04 -6.41 -4.32
CA LEU A 375 -13.17 -7.29 -4.01
C LEU A 375 -13.83 -6.85 -2.70
N LEU A 376 -15.04 -6.31 -2.80
CA LEU A 376 -15.85 -5.91 -1.65
C LEU A 376 -17.00 -6.89 -1.52
N LYS A 377 -17.10 -7.61 -0.41
CA LYS A 377 -18.18 -8.59 -0.19
C LYS A 377 -19.47 -7.92 0.27
N GLN A 378 -20.52 -8.73 0.45
CA GLN A 378 -21.83 -8.28 0.92
C GLN A 378 -21.71 -7.32 2.10
N GLY A 379 -22.34 -6.17 1.99
CA GLY A 379 -22.55 -5.26 3.11
C GLY A 379 -21.41 -4.29 3.38
N VAL A 380 -20.28 -4.43 2.69
CA VAL A 380 -19.14 -3.55 2.88
C VAL A 380 -19.55 -2.08 2.71
N CYS A 381 -19.15 -1.24 3.66
CA CYS A 381 -19.37 0.22 3.61
C CYS A 381 -20.84 0.61 3.40
N SER A 382 -21.81 -0.13 3.94
CA SER A 382 -23.23 0.14 3.66
C SER A 382 -23.70 1.54 4.07
N ASP A 383 -23.07 2.11 5.11
CA ASP A 383 -23.30 3.44 5.66
C ASP A 383 -22.31 4.50 5.14
N PHE A 384 -21.51 4.20 4.13
CA PHE A 384 -20.61 5.16 3.51
C PHE A 384 -21.38 6.05 2.52
N PHE A 385 -21.01 7.33 2.50
CA PHE A 385 -21.64 8.34 1.65
C PHE A 385 -20.89 8.56 0.33
N VAL A 386 -19.57 8.34 0.32
CA VAL A 386 -18.68 8.56 -0.82
C VAL A 386 -17.91 7.30 -1.18
N PHE A 387 -17.87 6.98 -2.47
CA PHE A 387 -17.02 5.93 -3.02
C PHE A 387 -16.38 6.40 -4.33
N THR A 388 -15.05 6.50 -4.32
CA THR A 388 -14.26 6.97 -5.47
C THR A 388 -13.12 6.01 -5.75
N VAL A 389 -13.01 5.60 -7.01
CA VAL A 389 -11.93 4.78 -7.56
C VAL A 389 -11.38 5.51 -8.78
N GLU A 390 -10.15 5.99 -8.70
CA GLU A 390 -9.58 6.85 -9.75
C GLU A 390 -8.09 6.59 -10.02
N ASN A 391 -7.65 6.76 -11.28
CA ASN A 391 -6.23 6.69 -11.68
C ASN A 391 -5.55 5.36 -11.32
N LEU A 392 -6.19 4.24 -11.67
CA LEU A 392 -5.68 2.90 -11.39
C LEU A 392 -5.31 2.17 -12.69
N PRO A 393 -4.08 2.39 -13.21
CA PRO A 393 -3.69 1.92 -14.54
C PRO A 393 -3.65 0.40 -14.71
N LYS A 394 -3.46 -0.36 -13.62
CA LYS A 394 -3.42 -1.84 -13.64
C LYS A 394 -4.68 -2.51 -13.10
N LEU A 395 -5.70 -1.77 -12.66
CA LEU A 395 -6.90 -2.38 -12.09
C LEU A 395 -7.62 -3.17 -13.18
N ARG A 396 -7.84 -4.48 -12.98
CA ARG A 396 -8.49 -5.38 -13.93
C ARG A 396 -9.90 -5.75 -13.49
N VAL A 397 -10.10 -5.92 -12.19
CA VAL A 397 -11.36 -6.40 -11.60
C VAL A 397 -11.78 -5.51 -10.44
N LEU A 398 -13.00 -4.98 -10.53
CA LEU A 398 -13.68 -4.30 -9.44
C LEU A 398 -15.03 -4.98 -9.20
N GLU A 399 -15.17 -5.67 -8.07
CA GLU A 399 -16.41 -6.32 -7.65
C GLU A 399 -16.92 -5.71 -6.35
N ILE A 400 -18.12 -5.13 -6.41
CA ILE A 400 -18.78 -4.47 -5.27
C ILE A 400 -20.03 -5.24 -4.90
N GLY A 401 -19.91 -6.16 -3.96
CA GLY A 401 -20.96 -7.11 -3.61
C GLY A 401 -21.07 -8.26 -4.61
N GLU A 402 -22.20 -8.95 -4.55
CA GLU A 402 -22.46 -10.18 -5.29
C GLU A 402 -23.78 -10.07 -6.07
N ILE A 403 -23.82 -10.71 -7.24
CA ILE A 403 -25.05 -10.88 -8.02
C ILE A 403 -25.58 -12.28 -7.73
N SER A 404 -26.35 -12.44 -6.65
CA SER A 404 -27.02 -13.70 -6.36
C SER A 404 -28.22 -13.91 -7.29
N ALA A 405 -28.35 -15.11 -7.84
CA ALA A 405 -29.47 -15.56 -8.67
C ALA A 405 -30.67 -16.05 -7.84
N THR A 406 -30.57 -16.11 -6.50
CA THR A 406 -31.67 -16.62 -5.67
C THR A 406 -32.82 -15.62 -5.56
N PRO A 407 -34.07 -16.02 -5.83
CA PRO A 407 -35.24 -15.14 -5.64
C PRO A 407 -35.43 -14.76 -4.17
N GLY A 408 -35.51 -13.46 -3.88
CA GLY A 408 -35.80 -12.92 -2.53
C GLY A 408 -34.59 -12.28 -1.83
N ASP A 409 -34.84 -11.62 -0.69
CA ASP A 409 -33.85 -10.75 -0.03
C ASP A 409 -32.62 -11.48 0.56
N LYS A 410 -32.60 -12.82 0.54
CA LYS A 410 -31.45 -13.64 0.99
C LYS A 410 -30.20 -13.48 0.10
N GLY A 411 -30.31 -12.83 -1.06
CA GLY A 411 -29.20 -12.52 -1.96
C GLY A 411 -28.82 -11.04 -2.05
N SER A 412 -29.14 -10.20 -1.04
CA SER A 412 -28.90 -8.74 -1.09
C SER A 412 -27.50 -8.38 -0.64
N SER A 413 -26.70 -7.73 -1.49
CA SER A 413 -25.35 -7.29 -1.12
C SER A 413 -25.34 -5.99 -0.34
N ASN A 414 -26.16 -5.00 -0.72
CA ASN A 414 -26.33 -3.74 0.03
C ASN A 414 -25.03 -2.96 0.32
N CYS A 415 -23.95 -3.17 -0.43
CA CYS A 415 -22.72 -2.38 -0.28
C CYS A 415 -23.01 -0.93 -0.67
N PHE A 416 -22.48 0.04 0.07
CA PHE A 416 -22.71 1.47 -0.21
C PHE A 416 -24.20 1.82 -0.36
N TYR A 417 -25.10 1.22 0.42
CA TYR A 417 -26.54 1.37 0.28
C TYR A 417 -26.98 2.85 0.29
N TYR A 418 -26.39 3.64 1.19
CA TYR A 418 -26.69 5.07 1.37
C TYR A 418 -25.75 6.01 0.60
N ALA A 419 -24.79 5.47 -0.17
CA ALA A 419 -23.82 6.30 -0.85
C ALA A 419 -24.49 7.22 -1.86
N SER A 420 -24.13 8.50 -1.80
CA SER A 420 -24.59 9.53 -2.74
C SER A 420 -23.72 9.58 -3.99
N ASN A 421 -22.48 9.09 -3.89
CA ASN A 421 -21.51 9.11 -4.98
C ASN A 421 -21.02 7.69 -5.33
N LEU A 422 -20.91 7.42 -6.62
CA LEU A 422 -20.18 6.30 -7.20
C LEU A 422 -19.34 6.82 -8.38
N GLU A 423 -18.03 6.88 -8.21
CA GLU A 423 -17.11 7.34 -9.25
C GLU A 423 -16.04 6.29 -9.52
N VAL A 424 -15.97 5.83 -10.77
CA VAL A 424 -14.88 4.98 -11.29
C VAL A 424 -14.33 5.66 -12.54
N MET A 425 -13.12 6.21 -12.43
CA MET A 425 -12.55 7.09 -13.45
C MET A 425 -11.10 6.73 -13.76
N ASN A 426 -10.69 6.83 -15.02
CA ASN A 426 -9.28 6.68 -15.42
C ASN A 426 -8.67 5.33 -15.00
N CYS A 427 -9.39 4.23 -15.23
CA CYS A 427 -8.92 2.87 -14.98
C CYS A 427 -8.73 2.13 -16.33
N PRO A 428 -7.66 2.41 -17.09
CA PRO A 428 -7.50 1.95 -18.47
C PRO A 428 -7.34 0.44 -18.65
N SER A 429 -7.02 -0.30 -17.58
CA SER A 429 -6.94 -1.77 -17.62
C SER A 429 -8.17 -2.50 -17.09
N LEU A 430 -9.21 -1.77 -16.66
CA LEU A 430 -10.37 -2.39 -16.03
C LEU A 430 -11.09 -3.25 -17.07
N GLU A 431 -11.15 -4.56 -16.87
CA GLU A 431 -11.77 -5.53 -17.77
C GLU A 431 -13.22 -5.82 -17.35
N ARG A 432 -13.45 -5.87 -16.03
CA ARG A 432 -14.72 -6.29 -15.44
C ARG A 432 -15.12 -5.40 -14.26
N LEU A 433 -16.35 -4.87 -14.32
CA LEU A 433 -16.99 -4.14 -13.23
C LEU A 433 -18.30 -4.84 -12.84
N VAL A 434 -18.40 -5.23 -11.57
CA VAL A 434 -19.61 -5.84 -11.00
C VAL A 434 -20.12 -4.97 -9.86
N ILE A 435 -21.40 -4.61 -9.93
CA ILE A 435 -22.12 -3.94 -8.84
C ILE A 435 -23.26 -4.84 -8.41
N GLY A 436 -23.16 -5.39 -7.19
CA GLY A 436 -24.03 -6.41 -6.63
C GLY A 436 -25.45 -5.94 -6.30
N ASN A 437 -26.26 -6.89 -5.86
CA ASN A 437 -27.69 -6.65 -5.58
C ASN A 437 -27.87 -5.56 -4.50
N ARG A 438 -28.71 -4.55 -4.81
CA ARG A 438 -29.02 -3.42 -3.92
C ARG A 438 -27.82 -2.56 -3.49
N CYS A 439 -26.68 -2.66 -4.15
CA CYS A 439 -25.58 -1.73 -3.92
C CYS A 439 -25.96 -0.33 -4.44
N PHE A 440 -25.57 0.75 -3.76
CA PHE A 440 -25.84 2.13 -4.19
C PHE A 440 -27.35 2.45 -4.38
N CYS A 441 -28.21 2.13 -3.40
CA CYS A 441 -29.66 2.38 -3.49
C CYS A 441 -30.10 3.84 -3.26
N SER A 442 -29.16 4.73 -2.92
CA SER A 442 -29.43 6.17 -2.69
C SER A 442 -28.49 7.07 -3.48
N VAL A 443 -27.94 6.57 -4.59
CA VAL A 443 -26.91 7.27 -5.36
C VAL A 443 -27.49 8.49 -6.06
N GLN A 444 -26.84 9.63 -5.90
CA GLN A 444 -27.20 10.89 -6.55
C GLN A 444 -26.31 11.17 -7.76
N VAL A 445 -25.03 10.81 -7.70
CA VAL A 445 -24.07 11.01 -8.78
C VAL A 445 -23.36 9.69 -9.07
N MET A 446 -23.43 9.26 -10.32
CA MET A 446 -22.71 8.09 -10.82
C MET A 446 -21.88 8.44 -12.05
N ARG A 447 -20.59 8.14 -12.04
CA ARG A 447 -19.70 8.34 -13.19
C ARG A 447 -18.81 7.14 -13.41
N LEU A 448 -18.87 6.58 -14.61
CA LEU A 448 -17.97 5.52 -15.07
C LEU A 448 -17.28 6.03 -16.33
N HIS A 449 -16.09 6.63 -16.18
CA HIS A 449 -15.42 7.39 -17.25
C HIS A 449 -14.02 6.85 -17.55
N ASN A 450 -13.63 6.89 -18.83
CA ASN A 450 -12.29 6.54 -19.28
C ASN A 450 -11.88 5.12 -18.84
N LEU A 451 -12.66 4.14 -19.31
CA LEU A 451 -12.49 2.70 -19.05
C LEU A 451 -12.28 1.95 -20.37
N PRO A 452 -11.22 2.25 -21.13
CA PRO A 452 -11.02 1.78 -22.51
C PRO A 452 -10.84 0.28 -22.70
N LYS A 453 -10.61 -0.51 -21.64
CA LYS A 453 -10.56 -1.99 -21.71
C LYS A 453 -11.76 -2.68 -21.07
N LEU A 454 -12.75 -1.91 -20.59
CA LEU A 454 -13.93 -2.49 -19.94
C LEU A 454 -14.67 -3.34 -20.97
N ASN A 455 -14.80 -4.63 -20.67
CA ASN A 455 -15.47 -5.63 -21.51
C ASN A 455 -16.86 -5.94 -20.95
N THR A 456 -16.94 -6.11 -19.63
CA THR A 456 -18.12 -6.62 -18.94
C THR A 456 -18.54 -5.68 -17.82
N LEU A 457 -19.79 -5.21 -17.89
CA LEU A 457 -20.41 -4.36 -16.88
C LEU A 457 -21.71 -4.99 -16.37
N LEU A 458 -21.73 -5.43 -15.12
CA LEU A 458 -22.86 -6.16 -14.55
C LEU A 458 -23.49 -5.40 -13.39
N PHE A 459 -24.78 -5.12 -13.50
CA PHE A 459 -25.59 -4.60 -12.41
C PHE A 459 -26.51 -5.69 -11.85
N GLY A 460 -26.43 -5.87 -10.53
CA GLY A 460 -27.33 -6.69 -9.76
C GLY A 460 -28.73 -6.08 -9.65
N SER A 461 -29.65 -6.88 -9.11
CA SER A 461 -31.04 -6.45 -8.88
C SER A 461 -31.07 -5.21 -7.99
N ARG A 462 -31.73 -4.14 -8.46
CA ARG A 462 -31.87 -2.86 -7.74
C ARG A 462 -30.54 -2.18 -7.38
N ALA A 463 -29.44 -2.53 -8.04
CA ALA A 463 -28.21 -1.75 -7.92
C ALA A 463 -28.40 -0.34 -8.51
N CYS A 464 -27.66 0.65 -8.01
CA CYS A 464 -27.67 2.03 -8.50
C CYS A 464 -29.10 2.58 -8.62
N PHE A 465 -29.84 2.51 -7.52
CA PHE A 465 -31.18 3.09 -7.43
C PHE A 465 -31.04 4.57 -7.07
N GLY A 466 -31.64 5.43 -7.87
CA GLY A 466 -31.52 6.86 -7.72
C GLY A 466 -32.37 7.38 -6.57
N ARG A 467 -32.09 8.63 -6.21
CA ARG A 467 -32.81 9.39 -5.21
C ARG A 467 -33.83 10.29 -5.89
N ASN A 468 -34.90 10.54 -5.16
CA ASN A 468 -35.95 11.48 -5.53
C ASN A 468 -36.09 12.55 -4.46
N GLU A 469 -36.72 13.66 -4.83
CA GLU A 469 -37.10 14.72 -3.90
C GLU A 469 -38.55 15.12 -4.14
N ARG A 470 -39.19 15.65 -3.11
CA ARG A 470 -40.54 16.20 -3.27
C ARG A 470 -40.43 17.62 -3.80
N GLY A 471 -40.93 17.84 -5.02
CA GLY A 471 -41.00 19.16 -5.64
C GLY A 471 -42.01 20.08 -4.96
N ALA A 472 -41.97 21.36 -5.32
CA ALA A 472 -42.89 22.39 -4.82
C ALA A 472 -44.36 22.10 -5.17
N ASP A 473 -44.62 21.32 -6.22
CA ASP A 473 -45.94 20.85 -6.64
C ASP A 473 -46.43 19.62 -5.85
N GLY A 474 -45.66 19.17 -4.86
CA GLY A 474 -45.94 18.01 -4.02
C GLY A 474 -45.66 16.67 -4.69
N LYS A 475 -45.21 16.63 -5.95
CA LYS A 475 -44.87 15.39 -6.66
C LYS A 475 -43.43 14.97 -6.37
N MET A 476 -43.14 13.68 -6.51
CA MET A 476 -41.77 13.17 -6.42
C MET A 476 -41.07 13.38 -7.77
N ALA A 477 -39.92 14.05 -7.74
CA ALA A 477 -39.08 14.30 -8.90
C ALA A 477 -37.76 13.53 -8.77
N PRO A 478 -37.25 12.95 -9.86
CA PRO A 478 -35.91 12.35 -9.88
C PRO A 478 -34.83 13.43 -9.73
N ILE A 479 -33.76 13.13 -8.99
CA ILE A 479 -32.62 14.05 -8.82
C ILE A 479 -31.26 13.43 -9.13
N SER A 480 -31.20 12.11 -9.30
CA SER A 480 -29.94 11.45 -9.59
C SER A 480 -29.47 11.69 -11.02
N ARG A 481 -28.16 11.66 -11.22
CA ARG A 481 -27.55 11.78 -12.55
C ARG A 481 -26.48 10.72 -12.72
N MET A 482 -26.44 10.13 -13.91
CA MET A 482 -25.39 9.18 -14.28
C MET A 482 -24.78 9.51 -15.64
N SER A 483 -23.52 9.13 -15.78
CA SER A 483 -22.84 9.14 -17.06
C SER A 483 -21.86 7.98 -17.18
N ILE A 484 -21.93 7.25 -18.29
CA ILE A 484 -20.98 6.20 -18.66
C ILE A 484 -20.35 6.64 -19.99
N ARG A 485 -19.05 6.91 -19.96
CA ARG A 485 -18.33 7.55 -21.07
C ARG A 485 -16.99 6.90 -21.31
N GLU A 486 -16.56 6.88 -22.56
CA GLU A 486 -15.25 6.37 -22.97
C GLU A 486 -15.04 4.90 -22.53
N CYS A 487 -15.97 4.04 -22.95
CA CYS A 487 -15.90 2.59 -22.77
C CYS A 487 -15.90 1.89 -24.14
N PRO A 488 -14.93 2.19 -25.04
CA PRO A 488 -14.94 1.77 -26.44
C PRO A 488 -14.97 0.25 -26.68
N THR A 489 -14.55 -0.55 -25.71
CA THR A 489 -14.46 -2.03 -25.81
C THR A 489 -15.58 -2.77 -25.10
N LEU A 490 -16.56 -2.05 -24.52
CA LEU A 490 -17.63 -2.67 -23.74
C LEU A 490 -18.46 -3.58 -24.65
N LYS A 491 -18.54 -4.87 -24.31
CA LYS A 491 -19.27 -5.88 -25.12
C LYS A 491 -20.55 -6.33 -24.44
N GLU A 492 -20.49 -6.54 -23.12
CA GLU A 492 -21.57 -7.10 -22.33
C GLU A 492 -22.02 -6.13 -21.24
N VAL A 493 -23.32 -5.84 -21.24
CA VAL A 493 -23.96 -5.07 -20.17
C VAL A 493 -25.19 -5.80 -19.67
N LYS A 494 -25.28 -5.98 -18.35
CA LYS A 494 -26.45 -6.57 -17.70
C LYS A 494 -27.13 -5.56 -16.80
N PHE A 495 -28.43 -5.38 -17.01
CA PHE A 495 -29.32 -4.59 -16.18
C PHE A 495 -30.41 -5.46 -15.55
N ASN A 496 -30.76 -5.15 -14.31
CA ASN A 496 -31.81 -5.78 -13.55
C ASN A 496 -32.47 -4.78 -12.57
N ASN A 497 -33.54 -4.12 -13.03
CA ASN A 497 -34.29 -3.16 -12.22
C ASN A 497 -33.41 -2.02 -11.66
N ASN A 498 -32.58 -1.42 -12.52
CA ASN A 498 -31.64 -0.35 -12.18
C ASN A 498 -32.10 1.03 -12.68
N PHE A 499 -31.41 2.08 -12.22
CA PHE A 499 -31.51 3.46 -12.72
C PHE A 499 -32.89 4.11 -12.64
N VAL A 500 -33.67 3.74 -11.63
CA VAL A 500 -34.90 4.44 -11.26
C VAL A 500 -34.55 5.76 -10.58
N TRP A 501 -35.35 6.82 -10.77
CA TRP A 501 -35.15 8.16 -10.20
C TRP A 501 -33.91 8.93 -10.69
N PHE A 502 -33.38 8.57 -11.86
CA PHE A 502 -32.34 9.36 -12.52
C PHE A 502 -32.98 10.43 -13.38
N ARG A 503 -32.70 11.70 -13.10
CA ARG A 503 -33.11 12.85 -13.90
C ARG A 503 -32.41 12.86 -15.26
N THR A 504 -31.14 12.49 -15.26
CA THR A 504 -30.29 12.48 -16.45
C THR A 504 -29.50 11.18 -16.50
N VAL A 505 -29.60 10.50 -17.64
CA VAL A 505 -28.86 9.27 -17.94
C VAL A 505 -28.07 9.50 -19.22
N CYS A 506 -26.74 9.49 -19.13
CA CYS A 506 -25.87 9.76 -20.28
C CYS A 506 -25.00 8.54 -20.63
N PHE A 507 -25.01 8.15 -21.90
CA PHE A 507 -24.10 7.14 -22.47
C PHE A 507 -23.39 7.75 -23.68
N GLU A 508 -22.07 7.61 -23.77
CA GLU A 508 -21.27 8.24 -24.82
C GLU A 508 -20.01 7.42 -25.11
N ASN A 509 -19.64 7.28 -26.40
CA ASN A 509 -18.45 6.52 -26.84
C ASN A 509 -18.43 5.07 -26.34
N ILE A 510 -19.47 4.30 -26.72
CA ILE A 510 -19.66 2.87 -26.42
C ILE A 510 -20.09 2.14 -27.72
N PRO A 511 -19.19 2.00 -28.71
CA PRO A 511 -19.56 1.52 -30.04
C PRO A 511 -19.70 0.00 -30.14
N THR A 512 -19.04 -0.79 -29.28
CA THR A 512 -18.91 -2.25 -29.44
C THR A 512 -19.89 -3.08 -28.62
N CYS A 513 -20.86 -2.47 -27.94
CA CYS A 513 -21.74 -3.22 -27.05
C CYS A 513 -22.72 -4.06 -27.87
N GLU A 514 -22.62 -5.39 -27.76
CA GLU A 514 -23.37 -6.38 -28.55
C GLU A 514 -24.41 -7.10 -27.70
N SER A 515 -24.07 -7.44 -26.46
CA SER A 515 -24.94 -8.17 -25.53
C SER A 515 -25.46 -7.23 -24.45
N VAL A 516 -26.74 -6.89 -24.55
CA VAL A 516 -27.44 -6.10 -23.52
C VAL A 516 -28.58 -6.94 -22.95
N GLU A 517 -28.39 -7.44 -21.73
CA GLU A 517 -29.41 -8.20 -21.02
C GLU A 517 -30.17 -7.28 -20.07
N CYS A 518 -31.49 -7.19 -20.23
CA CYS A 518 -32.38 -6.44 -19.33
C CYS A 518 -33.38 -7.39 -18.69
N VAL A 519 -33.06 -7.88 -17.48
CA VAL A 519 -33.83 -8.93 -16.79
C VAL A 519 -35.19 -8.44 -16.29
N SER A 520 -35.28 -7.16 -15.96
CA SER A 520 -36.48 -6.49 -15.45
C SER A 520 -36.47 -5.03 -15.88
N LYS A 521 -37.59 -4.32 -15.72
CA LYS A 521 -37.75 -2.92 -16.15
C LYS A 521 -36.64 -2.03 -15.59
N CYS A 522 -35.78 -1.53 -16.47
CA CYS A 522 -34.79 -0.49 -16.19
C CYS A 522 -35.26 0.80 -16.86
N PHE A 523 -34.82 1.95 -16.37
CA PHE A 523 -35.23 3.27 -16.89
C PHE A 523 -36.76 3.47 -16.95
N PRO A 524 -37.48 3.33 -15.83
CA PRO A 524 -38.94 3.48 -15.82
C PRO A 524 -39.36 4.95 -16.02
N ARG A 525 -40.66 5.26 -16.05
CA ARG A 525 -41.18 6.62 -16.31
C ARG A 525 -40.66 7.68 -15.32
N GLU A 526 -40.27 7.24 -14.13
CA GLU A 526 -39.67 8.05 -13.08
C GLU A 526 -38.23 8.47 -13.39
N THR A 527 -37.60 7.85 -14.39
CA THR A 527 -36.36 8.32 -15.00
C THR A 527 -36.70 9.48 -15.94
N GLY A 528 -35.97 10.58 -15.80
CA GLY A 528 -36.11 11.78 -16.62
C GLY A 528 -35.56 11.59 -18.03
N GLY A 529 -34.70 12.51 -18.48
CA GLY A 529 -34.14 12.47 -19.82
C GLY A 529 -33.03 11.42 -19.95
N ILE A 530 -33.16 10.54 -20.94
CA ILE A 530 -32.05 9.69 -21.40
C ILE A 530 -31.37 10.42 -22.55
N GLU A 531 -30.14 10.85 -22.32
CA GLU A 531 -29.27 11.52 -23.29
C GLU A 531 -28.32 10.48 -23.89
N VAL A 532 -28.66 10.00 -25.08
CA VAL A 532 -27.76 9.12 -25.82
C VAL A 532 -26.80 9.98 -26.64
N GLY A 533 -25.54 10.02 -26.19
CA GLY A 533 -24.47 10.76 -26.83
C GLY A 533 -24.01 10.15 -28.16
N GLU A 534 -22.89 10.67 -28.65
CA GLU A 534 -22.27 10.21 -29.88
C GLU A 534 -21.71 8.79 -29.71
N ASN A 535 -21.67 8.05 -30.83
CA ASN A 535 -20.98 6.75 -30.94
C ASN A 535 -21.40 5.67 -29.91
N VAL A 536 -22.69 5.56 -29.64
CA VAL A 536 -23.30 4.46 -28.85
C VAL A 536 -23.83 3.34 -29.79
N SER A 537 -23.59 2.08 -29.43
CA SER A 537 -24.00 0.90 -30.22
C SER A 537 -25.51 0.77 -30.39
N GLU A 538 -25.94 0.13 -31.48
CA GLU A 538 -27.37 -0.09 -31.77
C GLU A 538 -28.05 -0.98 -30.71
N ALA A 539 -27.35 -1.99 -30.19
CA ALA A 539 -27.89 -2.88 -29.16
C ALA A 539 -28.23 -2.10 -27.88
N LEU A 540 -27.34 -1.21 -27.44
CA LEU A 540 -27.58 -0.38 -26.27
C LEU A 540 -28.67 0.68 -26.54
N ARG A 541 -28.67 1.30 -27.72
CA ARG A 541 -29.71 2.26 -28.16
C ARG A 541 -31.12 1.67 -28.20
N LYS A 542 -31.29 0.36 -28.39
CA LYS A 542 -32.62 -0.29 -28.40
C LYS A 542 -33.20 -0.49 -27.01
N VAL A 543 -32.33 -0.55 -25.99
CA VAL A 543 -32.72 -0.75 -24.59
C VAL A 543 -32.95 0.57 -23.87
N LEU A 544 -32.14 1.59 -24.19
CA LEU A 544 -32.32 2.99 -23.79
C LEU A 544 -33.54 3.60 -24.49
#